data_AF-A0A5C3KYK8-F1
#
_entry.id   AF-A0A5C3KYK8-F1
#
_cell.length_a   1.000
_cell.length_b   1.000
_cell.length_c   1.000
_cell.angle_alpha   90.00
_cell.angle_beta   90.00
_cell.angle_gamma   90.00
#
_symmetry.space_group_name_H-M   'P 1'
#
loop_
_entity.id
_entity.type
_entity.pdbx_description
1 polymer ?
#
loop_
_entity_poly.entity_id
_entity_poly.type
_entity_poly.pdbx_seq_one_letter_code
_entity_poly.pdbx_strand_id
1 'polypeptide(L)'
;YPKGSINPAQKPQGGIEFYASPLPLSALPSLPMQGDTRESPLGTPATNVTLRYSVFFPKDFDWVLAGKLPGLYGGHTGCSGGNAALDCFSTRLMWRKDGLGELYLYAAKDKQTDALCDAPTSVCDAAYGFSVGRGSFAWSAGAWTTVEQTVVLNTPGKQDGWFSLDVNGKRVIHVGGVFYRDTRPCSFVPLPSTFFGGHDEKYATPRDQYVWFKDFAL
;
A
#
# COMPACT_ATOMS: atom_id res chain seq x y z
N TYR A 1 14.69 3.01 13.09
CA TYR A 1 14.69 1.56 13.32
C TYR A 1 15.87 1.21 14.21
N PRO A 2 15.65 0.87 15.49
CA PRO A 2 16.71 0.43 16.39
C PRO A 2 17.32 -0.89 15.92
N LYS A 3 18.61 -1.12 16.20
CA LYS A 3 19.31 -2.39 15.98
C LYS A 3 18.49 -3.57 16.51
N GLY A 4 18.32 -4.60 15.69
CA GLY A 4 17.57 -5.79 16.04
C GLY A 4 16.06 -5.69 15.81
N SER A 5 15.51 -4.50 15.48
CA SER A 5 14.08 -4.38 15.19
C SER A 5 13.73 -5.05 13.87
N ILE A 6 12.63 -5.80 13.86
CA ILE A 6 12.06 -6.47 12.68
C ILE A 6 10.69 -5.83 12.44
N ASN A 7 9.63 -6.38 13.04
CA ASN A 7 8.26 -5.91 12.90
C ASN A 7 7.71 -5.30 14.21
N PRO A 8 6.53 -4.65 14.19
CA PRO A 8 5.95 -3.99 15.36
C PRO A 8 5.60 -4.92 16.54
N ALA A 9 5.48 -6.23 16.29
CA ALA A 9 5.14 -7.23 17.29
C ALA A 9 6.36 -7.73 18.09
N GLN A 10 7.58 -7.41 17.64
CA GLN A 10 8.83 -7.84 18.25
C GLN A 10 9.57 -6.68 18.93
N LYS A 11 10.46 -7.01 19.87
CA LYS A 11 11.33 -6.04 20.55
C LYS A 11 12.78 -6.15 20.03
N PRO A 12 13.52 -5.03 19.94
CA PRO A 12 13.04 -3.66 20.13
C PRO A 12 12.10 -3.24 18.99
N GLN A 13 11.10 -2.42 19.32
CA GLN A 13 10.18 -1.90 18.31
C GLN A 13 10.91 -0.86 17.44
N GLY A 14 10.72 -0.95 16.12
CA GLY A 14 11.33 -0.03 15.18
C GLY A 14 10.40 0.33 14.04
N GLY A 15 10.47 1.60 13.63
CA GLY A 15 9.58 2.15 12.61
C GLY A 15 8.39 2.87 13.24
N ILE A 16 7.34 3.08 12.45
CA ILE A 16 6.12 3.73 12.88
C ILE A 16 4.93 3.14 12.11
N GLU A 17 3.79 3.03 12.78
CA GLU A 17 2.51 2.69 12.16
C GLU A 17 1.44 3.62 12.70
N PHE A 18 0.73 4.32 11.81
CA PHE A 18 -0.44 5.09 12.18
C PHE A 18 -1.47 5.08 11.04
N TYR A 19 -2.72 5.37 11.40
CA TYR A 19 -3.88 5.31 10.53
C TYR A 19 -4.40 6.74 10.36
N ALA A 20 -4.38 7.28 9.14
CA ALA A 20 -4.94 8.61 8.88
C ALA A 20 -6.47 8.47 8.73
N SER A 21 -7.16 8.38 9.87
CA SER A 21 -8.61 8.24 9.94
C SER A 21 -9.16 9.00 11.16
N PRO A 22 -10.30 9.72 11.02
CA PRO A 22 -11.08 9.87 9.78
C PRO A 22 -10.45 10.91 8.84
N LEU A 23 -10.29 10.57 7.56
CA LEU A 23 -10.23 11.56 6.49
C LEU A 23 -11.60 11.51 5.79
N PRO A 24 -12.31 12.65 5.62
CA PRO A 24 -13.56 12.69 4.89
C PRO A 24 -13.26 12.50 3.39
N LEU A 25 -12.95 11.27 2.98
CA LEU A 25 -12.80 10.86 1.59
C LEU A 25 -14.17 10.65 0.95
N SER A 26 -15.11 11.56 1.22
CA SER A 26 -16.39 11.60 0.51
C SER A 26 -16.20 12.39 -0.78
N ALA A 27 -16.59 11.81 -1.91
CA ALA A 27 -16.83 12.60 -3.10
C ALA A 27 -17.82 13.72 -2.73
N LEU A 28 -17.47 14.97 -3.10
CA LEU A 28 -18.41 16.09 -3.01
C LEU A 28 -19.72 15.66 -3.69
N PRO A 29 -20.89 15.90 -3.06
CA PRO A 29 -22.15 15.51 -3.67
C PRO A 29 -22.24 16.16 -5.05
N SER A 30 -22.33 15.34 -6.10
CA SER A 30 -22.84 15.78 -7.40
C SER A 30 -24.18 16.47 -7.16
N LEU A 31 -24.37 17.64 -7.78
CA LEU A 31 -25.59 18.45 -7.64
C LEU A 31 -26.85 17.57 -7.60
N PRO A 32 -27.75 17.78 -6.63
CA PRO A 32 -28.91 16.92 -6.48
C PRO A 32 -29.75 16.97 -7.76
N MET A 33 -30.03 15.79 -8.32
CA MET A 33 -31.19 15.63 -9.18
C MET A 33 -32.42 16.02 -8.35
N GLN A 34 -33.17 17.00 -8.84
CA GLN A 34 -34.31 17.61 -8.15
C GLN A 34 -35.33 16.52 -7.78
N GLY A 35 -35.46 16.19 -6.49
CA GLY A 35 -36.58 15.36 -6.00
C GLY A 35 -36.32 14.30 -4.91
N ASP A 36 -35.11 14.08 -4.42
CA ASP A 36 -34.86 13.09 -3.35
C ASP A 36 -34.54 13.76 -2.00
N THR A 37 -35.42 13.58 -1.01
CA THR A 37 -35.36 14.22 0.32
C THR A 37 -34.93 13.26 1.43
N ARG A 38 -34.08 12.26 1.13
CA ARG A 38 -33.48 11.41 2.16
C ARG A 38 -32.06 11.85 2.49
N GLU A 39 -31.90 12.44 3.68
CA GLU A 39 -30.61 12.76 4.28
C GLU A 39 -29.76 11.49 4.46
N SER A 40 -28.59 11.46 3.81
CA SER A 40 -27.39 10.87 4.38
C SER A 40 -26.27 11.89 4.23
N PRO A 41 -25.77 12.50 5.33
CA PRO A 41 -24.82 13.62 5.27
C PRO A 41 -23.36 13.19 5.00
N LEU A 42 -23.09 11.89 4.86
CA LEU A 42 -21.81 11.40 4.39
C LEU A 42 -21.89 11.25 2.86
N GLY A 43 -21.18 12.11 2.12
CA GLY A 43 -21.08 11.99 0.67
C GLY A 43 -20.61 10.60 0.22
N THR A 44 -20.77 10.28 -1.06
CA THR A 44 -20.41 8.95 -1.58
C THR A 44 -18.94 8.67 -1.30
N PRO A 45 -18.56 7.54 -0.66
CA PRO A 45 -17.16 7.23 -0.39
C PRO A 45 -16.33 7.24 -1.67
N ALA A 46 -15.12 7.79 -1.61
CA ALA A 46 -14.19 7.83 -2.72
C ALA A 46 -13.96 6.40 -3.24
N THR A 47 -14.01 6.25 -4.56
CA THR A 47 -13.69 5.00 -5.25
C THR A 47 -12.35 5.08 -5.98
N ASN A 48 -11.73 6.26 -6.01
CA ASN A 48 -10.41 6.52 -6.55
C ASN A 48 -9.67 7.42 -5.57
N VAL A 49 -8.49 6.98 -5.12
CA VAL A 49 -7.63 7.74 -4.20
C VAL A 49 -6.19 7.65 -4.67
N THR A 50 -5.46 8.77 -4.58
CA THR A 50 -4.03 8.83 -4.90
C THR A 50 -3.23 9.25 -3.68
N LEU A 51 -2.37 8.37 -3.17
CA LEU A 51 -1.42 8.70 -2.11
C LEU A 51 -0.08 9.09 -2.72
N ARG A 52 0.44 10.26 -2.35
CA ARG A 52 1.76 10.74 -2.73
C ARG A 52 2.61 11.00 -1.49
N TYR A 53 3.90 10.67 -1.55
CA TYR A 53 4.90 11.09 -0.57
C TYR A 53 6.32 10.97 -1.13
N SER A 54 7.29 11.60 -0.46
CA SER A 54 8.71 11.39 -0.73
C SER A 54 9.37 10.67 0.44
N VAL A 55 10.30 9.77 0.15
CA VAL A 55 11.12 9.06 1.15
C VAL A 55 12.61 9.23 0.83
N PHE A 56 13.42 9.37 1.88
CA PHE A 56 14.87 9.42 1.79
C PHE A 56 15.47 8.28 2.62
N PHE A 57 16.28 7.46 1.95
CA PHE A 57 17.15 6.47 2.60
C PHE A 57 18.57 7.04 2.68
N PRO A 58 19.27 6.96 3.82
CA PRO A 58 20.70 7.29 3.91
C PRO A 58 21.54 6.57 2.85
N LYS A 59 22.65 7.17 2.42
CA LYS A 59 23.56 6.56 1.42
C LYS A 59 24.08 5.18 1.85
N ASP A 60 24.27 5.00 3.15
CA ASP A 60 24.76 3.79 3.77
C ASP A 60 23.64 2.86 4.24
N PHE A 61 22.36 3.15 3.95
CA PHE A 61 21.23 2.35 4.40
C PHE A 61 21.39 0.87 4.02
N ASP A 62 21.32 0.01 5.02
CA ASP A 62 21.33 -1.43 4.90
C ASP A 62 19.90 -1.94 4.72
N TRP A 63 19.61 -2.33 3.48
CA TRP A 63 18.31 -2.82 3.04
C TRP A 63 17.92 -4.15 3.68
N VAL A 64 18.90 -4.89 4.23
CA VAL A 64 18.76 -6.26 4.71
C VAL A 64 18.06 -7.12 3.64
N LEU A 65 16.87 -7.64 3.92
CA LEU A 65 16.10 -8.44 2.99
C LEU A 65 14.85 -7.69 2.50
N ALA A 66 14.23 -6.89 3.36
CA ALA A 66 12.99 -6.18 3.05
C ALA A 66 12.55 -5.20 4.15
N GLY A 67 11.61 -4.33 3.79
CA GLY A 67 10.82 -3.53 4.72
C GLY A 67 9.56 -2.97 4.10
N LYS A 68 8.68 -2.42 4.95
CA LYS A 68 7.37 -1.86 4.59
C LYS A 68 7.44 -0.35 4.49
N LEU A 69 6.66 0.19 3.57
CA LEU A 69 6.47 1.62 3.34
C LEU A 69 4.97 1.93 3.22
N PRO A 70 4.57 3.21 3.45
CA PRO A 70 3.19 3.66 3.38
C PRO A 70 2.45 3.25 2.10
N GLY A 71 1.15 3.01 2.22
CA GLY A 71 0.26 2.72 1.09
C GLY A 71 -1.22 2.84 1.47
N LEU A 72 -2.11 2.63 0.51
CA LEU A 72 -3.56 2.73 0.72
C LEU A 72 -4.16 1.43 1.27
N TYR A 73 -5.16 1.56 2.14
CA TYR A 73 -6.00 0.47 2.60
C TYR A 73 -7.48 0.77 2.32
N GLY A 74 -8.34 -0.23 2.48
CA GLY A 74 -9.77 -0.03 2.53
C GLY A 74 -10.50 -1.22 3.16
N GLY A 75 -11.80 -1.03 3.43
CA GLY A 75 -12.60 -1.96 4.22
C GLY A 75 -12.38 -1.73 5.71
N HIS A 76 -11.31 -2.30 6.27
CA HIS A 76 -10.92 -2.11 7.67
C HIS A 76 -9.40 -2.15 7.89
N THR A 77 -8.99 -1.83 9.10
CA THR A 77 -7.58 -1.83 9.55
C THR A 77 -7.05 -3.26 9.74
N GLY A 78 -5.74 -3.48 9.63
CA GLY A 78 -5.16 -4.80 9.89
C GLY A 78 -5.22 -5.79 8.72
N CYS A 79 -5.47 -5.32 7.50
CA CYS A 79 -5.41 -6.11 6.26
C CYS A 79 -3.96 -6.50 5.88
N SER A 80 -3.32 -7.31 6.72
CA SER A 80 -1.89 -7.63 6.68
C SER A 80 -1.58 -8.91 7.46
N GLY A 81 -0.29 -9.27 7.58
CA GLY A 81 0.15 -10.29 8.54
C GLY A 81 -0.31 -11.72 8.24
N GLY A 82 -0.83 -11.98 7.02
CA GLY A 82 -1.39 -13.30 6.66
C GLY A 82 -2.92 -13.34 6.64
N ASN A 83 -3.60 -12.22 6.90
CA ASN A 83 -5.04 -12.09 6.67
C ASN A 83 -5.40 -12.47 5.21
N ALA A 84 -6.50 -13.21 5.04
CA ALA A 84 -7.01 -13.64 3.74
C ALA A 84 -7.56 -12.50 2.85
N ALA A 85 -7.81 -11.34 3.45
CA ALA A 85 -8.23 -10.08 2.82
C ALA A 85 -9.53 -10.22 2.00
N LEU A 86 -10.53 -10.89 2.58
CA LEU A 86 -11.83 -11.14 1.94
C LEU A 86 -12.76 -9.91 1.99
N ASP A 87 -12.57 -9.06 3.00
CA ASP A 87 -13.39 -7.89 3.33
C ASP A 87 -12.56 -6.60 3.50
N CYS A 88 -11.28 -6.65 3.11
CA CYS A 88 -10.35 -5.54 3.16
C CYS A 88 -9.31 -5.63 2.05
N PHE A 89 -8.59 -4.54 1.83
CA PHE A 89 -7.37 -4.58 1.03
C PHE A 89 -6.27 -3.69 1.61
N SER A 90 -5.02 -3.96 1.21
CA SER A 90 -3.90 -3.06 1.42
C SER A 90 -2.94 -3.07 0.24
N THR A 91 -2.37 -1.91 -0.07
CA THR A 91 -1.46 -1.70 -1.21
C THR A 91 -0.15 -1.07 -0.75
N ARG A 92 0.40 -1.50 0.39
CA ARG A 92 1.67 -0.96 0.90
C ARG A 92 2.78 -1.10 -0.12
N LEU A 93 3.75 -0.20 -0.06
CA LEU A 93 4.99 -0.39 -0.80
C LEU A 93 6.00 -1.16 0.06
N MET A 94 6.99 -1.75 -0.61
CA MET A 94 8.12 -2.38 0.07
C MET A 94 9.44 -1.99 -0.58
N TRP A 95 10.49 -2.00 0.22
CA TRP A 95 11.84 -2.25 -0.29
C TRP A 95 12.19 -3.72 -0.11
N ARG A 96 13.10 -4.19 -0.95
CA ARG A 96 13.78 -5.48 -0.89
C ARG A 96 15.28 -5.24 -0.81
N LYS A 97 16.04 -6.33 -0.80
CA LYS A 97 17.49 -6.30 -0.95
C LYS A 97 17.91 -5.38 -2.10
N ASP A 98 19.02 -4.69 -1.91
CA ASP A 98 19.63 -3.77 -2.90
C ASP A 98 18.71 -2.61 -3.31
N GLY A 99 17.71 -2.29 -2.48
CA GLY A 99 16.79 -1.17 -2.71
C GLY A 99 15.70 -1.46 -3.75
N LEU A 100 15.54 -2.69 -4.22
CA LEU A 100 14.48 -3.01 -5.17
C LEU A 100 13.10 -2.70 -4.58
N GLY A 101 12.25 -2.01 -5.34
CA GLY A 101 10.91 -1.63 -4.92
C GLY A 101 9.85 -2.59 -5.43
N GLU A 102 8.76 -2.75 -4.68
CA GLU A 102 7.55 -3.46 -5.12
C GLU A 102 6.29 -2.82 -4.53
N LEU A 103 5.15 -3.07 -5.17
CA LEU A 103 3.86 -2.90 -4.53
C LEU A 103 3.46 -4.22 -3.87
N TYR A 104 3.03 -4.15 -2.61
CA TYR A 104 2.68 -5.31 -1.80
C TYR A 104 1.19 -5.33 -1.48
N LEU A 105 0.46 -6.18 -2.21
CA LEU A 105 -1.00 -6.24 -2.20
C LEU A 105 -1.52 -7.32 -1.27
N TYR A 106 -2.45 -6.95 -0.38
CA TYR A 106 -3.43 -7.88 0.20
C TYR A 106 -4.80 -7.57 -0.40
N ALA A 107 -5.42 -8.58 -0.98
CA ALA A 107 -6.81 -8.61 -1.44
C ALA A 107 -7.22 -10.09 -1.59
N ALA A 108 -8.51 -10.37 -1.79
CA ALA A 108 -9.04 -11.72 -1.94
C ALA A 108 -8.33 -12.47 -3.07
N LYS A 109 -7.46 -13.41 -2.72
CA LYS A 109 -6.48 -14.01 -3.65
C LYS A 109 -7.15 -14.85 -4.74
N ASP A 110 -8.15 -15.62 -4.35
CA ASP A 110 -8.95 -16.52 -5.18
C ASP A 110 -9.81 -15.77 -6.22
N LYS A 111 -9.98 -14.45 -6.04
CA LYS A 111 -10.76 -13.59 -6.94
C LYS A 111 -9.89 -12.69 -7.82
N GLN A 112 -8.56 -12.79 -7.77
CA GLN A 112 -7.70 -11.99 -8.64
C GLN A 112 -7.59 -12.60 -10.04
N THR A 113 -7.36 -11.75 -11.04
CA THR A 113 -7.02 -12.18 -12.40
C THR A 113 -5.55 -12.56 -12.50
N ASP A 114 -5.21 -13.46 -13.42
CA ASP A 114 -3.82 -13.81 -13.74
C ASP A 114 -2.98 -12.57 -14.13
N ALA A 115 -3.63 -11.57 -14.74
CA ALA A 115 -3.01 -10.28 -15.10
C ALA A 115 -2.34 -9.53 -13.93
N LEU A 116 -2.75 -9.78 -12.68
CA LEU A 116 -2.11 -9.22 -11.50
C LEU A 116 -0.65 -9.69 -11.36
N CYS A 117 -0.38 -10.90 -11.84
CA CYS A 117 0.87 -11.62 -11.71
C CYS A 117 1.70 -11.63 -13.00
N ASP A 118 1.11 -11.17 -14.10
CA ASP A 118 1.78 -11.03 -15.40
C ASP A 118 2.82 -9.90 -15.41
N ALA A 119 2.72 -8.94 -14.48
CA ALA A 119 3.75 -7.91 -14.32
C ALA A 119 5.10 -8.60 -14.01
N PRO A 120 6.20 -8.26 -14.72
CA PRO A 120 7.49 -8.93 -14.56
C PRO A 120 7.90 -9.01 -13.09
N THR A 121 8.50 -10.14 -12.71
CA THR A 121 9.05 -10.38 -11.36
C THR A 121 8.03 -10.27 -10.22
N SER A 122 6.73 -10.38 -10.54
CA SER A 122 5.68 -10.52 -9.53
C SER A 122 5.72 -11.92 -8.91
N VAL A 123 5.44 -11.99 -7.60
CA VAL A 123 5.34 -13.25 -6.85
C VAL A 123 3.95 -13.31 -6.24
N CYS A 124 3.10 -14.13 -6.84
CA CYS A 124 1.72 -14.27 -6.43
C CYS A 124 1.40 -15.55 -5.65
N ASP A 125 2.21 -16.59 -5.83
CA ASP A 125 2.10 -17.82 -5.03
C ASP A 125 2.81 -17.65 -3.68
N ALA A 126 2.32 -16.72 -2.87
CA ALA A 126 2.87 -16.40 -1.56
C ALA A 126 1.85 -16.70 -0.46
N ALA A 127 2.30 -17.23 0.68
CA ALA A 127 1.47 -17.39 1.88
C ALA A 127 0.91 -16.03 2.39
N TYR A 128 1.63 -14.94 2.10
CA TYR A 128 1.30 -13.57 2.54
C TYR A 128 0.75 -12.73 1.40
N GLY A 129 0.96 -11.41 1.39
CA GLY A 129 0.54 -10.53 0.29
C GLY A 129 1.28 -10.83 -1.01
N PHE A 130 0.66 -10.44 -2.12
CA PHE A 130 1.23 -10.49 -3.46
C PHE A 130 2.34 -9.44 -3.61
N SER A 131 3.47 -9.85 -4.17
CA SER A 131 4.55 -8.95 -4.56
C SER A 131 4.35 -8.59 -6.02
N VAL A 132 3.95 -7.36 -6.33
CA VAL A 132 3.66 -6.93 -7.71
C VAL A 132 4.79 -6.02 -8.20
N GLY A 133 5.39 -6.37 -9.35
CA GLY A 133 6.39 -5.54 -10.03
C GLY A 133 7.69 -5.34 -9.24
N ARG A 134 8.19 -6.38 -8.56
CA ARG A 134 9.41 -6.28 -7.76
C ARG A 134 10.62 -5.95 -8.63
N GLY A 135 11.25 -4.80 -8.38
CA GLY A 135 12.41 -4.36 -9.15
C GLY A 135 12.04 -3.59 -10.43
N SER A 136 10.75 -3.32 -10.67
CA SER A 136 10.32 -2.35 -11.69
C SER A 136 10.82 -0.92 -11.40
N PHE A 137 11.23 -0.68 -10.15
CA PHE A 137 11.93 0.52 -9.71
C PHE A 137 12.87 0.17 -8.55
N ALA A 138 13.77 1.10 -8.21
CA ALA A 138 14.61 1.00 -7.03
C ALA A 138 14.50 2.28 -6.19
N TRP A 139 14.52 2.10 -4.87
CA TRP A 139 14.66 3.18 -3.91
C TRP A 139 16.11 3.69 -3.93
N SER A 140 16.28 5.00 -4.03
CA SER A 140 17.62 5.59 -4.07
C SER A 140 18.18 5.79 -2.66
N ALA A 141 19.35 5.20 -2.40
CA ALA A 141 20.14 5.52 -1.21
C ALA A 141 20.87 6.86 -1.42
N GLY A 142 20.76 7.77 -0.45
CA GLY A 142 21.35 9.10 -0.49
C GLY A 142 20.57 10.14 -1.31
N ALA A 143 19.35 9.81 -1.77
CA ALA A 143 18.50 10.73 -2.52
C ALA A 143 17.02 10.55 -2.18
N TRP A 144 16.22 11.59 -2.42
CA TRP A 144 14.77 11.53 -2.30
C TRP A 144 14.16 10.72 -3.44
N THR A 145 13.26 9.81 -3.10
CA THR A 145 12.39 9.12 -4.06
C THR A 145 10.96 9.53 -3.81
N THR A 146 10.31 10.15 -4.80
CA THR A 146 8.89 10.51 -4.73
C THR A 146 8.06 9.39 -5.33
N VAL A 147 7.03 8.96 -4.61
CA VAL A 147 6.06 7.97 -5.10
C VAL A 147 4.67 8.54 -5.10
N GLU A 148 3.88 8.10 -6.09
CA GLU A 148 2.46 8.43 -6.23
C GLU A 148 1.72 7.14 -6.60
N GLN A 149 0.87 6.67 -5.68
CA GLN A 149 0.10 5.45 -5.80
C GLN A 149 -1.37 5.81 -5.98
N THR A 150 -1.94 5.46 -7.13
CA THR A 150 -3.37 5.57 -7.39
C THR A 150 -4.03 4.21 -7.28
N VAL A 151 -5.14 4.12 -6.55
CA VAL A 151 -5.96 2.92 -6.45
C VAL A 151 -7.40 3.27 -6.80
N VAL A 152 -7.99 2.48 -7.70
CA VAL A 152 -9.40 2.57 -8.10
C VAL A 152 -10.11 1.27 -7.77
N LEU A 153 -11.13 1.36 -6.92
CA LEU A 153 -11.92 0.23 -6.49
C LEU A 153 -12.73 -0.34 -7.66
N ASN A 154 -12.88 -1.65 -7.63
CA ASN A 154 -13.76 -2.35 -8.56
C ASN A 154 -15.25 -2.02 -8.27
N THR A 155 -16.06 -2.16 -9.32
CA THR A 155 -17.49 -2.36 -9.18
C THR A 155 -17.69 -3.61 -8.32
N PRO A 156 -18.51 -3.56 -7.25
CA PRO A 156 -18.74 -4.71 -6.38
C PRO A 156 -19.04 -5.99 -7.18
N GLY A 157 -18.27 -7.05 -6.92
CA GLY A 157 -18.43 -8.35 -7.59
C GLY A 157 -17.78 -8.46 -8.98
N LYS A 158 -17.13 -7.41 -9.51
CA LYS A 158 -16.42 -7.43 -10.81
C LYS A 158 -14.91 -7.27 -10.66
N GLN A 159 -14.15 -7.79 -11.62
CA GLN A 159 -12.69 -7.62 -11.74
C GLN A 159 -12.37 -6.43 -12.67
N ASP A 160 -12.78 -5.22 -12.29
CA ASP A 160 -12.61 -4.00 -13.09
C ASP A 160 -11.88 -2.88 -12.31
N GLY A 161 -11.37 -3.19 -11.12
CA GLY A 161 -10.50 -2.29 -10.35
C GLY A 161 -9.09 -2.23 -10.94
N TRP A 162 -8.32 -1.23 -10.50
CA TRP A 162 -6.96 -1.07 -10.97
C TRP A 162 -6.12 -0.25 -9.99
N PHE A 163 -4.79 -0.36 -10.12
CA PHE A 163 -3.86 0.55 -9.46
C PHE A 163 -2.71 0.94 -10.37
N SER A 164 -2.06 2.03 -10.02
CA SER A 164 -0.79 2.44 -10.62
C SER A 164 0.19 2.97 -9.59
N LEU A 165 1.47 2.88 -9.93
CA LEU A 165 2.56 3.46 -9.17
C LEU A 165 3.46 4.26 -10.10
N ASP A 166 3.60 5.54 -9.77
CA ASP A 166 4.53 6.47 -10.40
C ASP A 166 5.68 6.74 -9.42
N VAL A 167 6.91 6.62 -9.92
CA VAL A 167 8.14 6.86 -9.14
C VAL A 167 8.93 7.95 -9.83
N ASN A 168 9.22 9.03 -9.10
CA ASN A 168 9.86 10.25 -9.61
C ASN A 168 9.17 10.77 -10.90
N GLY A 169 7.83 10.72 -10.93
CA GLY A 169 7.02 11.19 -12.06
C GLY A 169 6.94 10.24 -13.26
N LYS A 170 7.51 9.03 -13.18
CA LYS A 170 7.42 8.00 -14.22
C LYS A 170 6.57 6.83 -13.74
N ARG A 171 5.57 6.44 -14.52
CA ARG A 171 4.80 5.21 -14.34
C ARG A 171 5.72 3.98 -14.40
N VAL A 172 5.78 3.21 -13.32
CA VAL A 172 6.57 1.97 -13.23
C VAL A 172 5.72 0.71 -13.06
N ILE A 173 4.50 0.86 -12.53
CA ILE A 173 3.54 -0.25 -12.41
C ILE A 173 2.16 0.27 -12.80
N HIS A 174 1.44 -0.49 -13.63
CA HIS A 174 0.01 -0.30 -13.89
C HIS A 174 -0.62 -1.68 -14.05
N VAL A 175 -1.65 -1.96 -13.25
CA VAL A 175 -2.35 -3.24 -13.27
C VAL A 175 -3.84 -2.98 -13.21
N GLY A 176 -4.57 -3.49 -14.19
CA GLY A 176 -6.04 -3.55 -14.20
C GLY A 176 -6.55 -4.95 -13.88
N GLY A 177 -7.87 -5.10 -13.78
CA GLY A 177 -8.49 -6.40 -13.47
C GLY A 177 -8.49 -6.76 -11.98
N VAL A 178 -8.20 -5.81 -11.10
CA VAL A 178 -7.99 -6.08 -9.67
C VAL A 178 -9.33 -6.15 -8.95
N PHE A 179 -9.51 -7.19 -8.12
CA PHE A 179 -10.70 -7.37 -7.29
C PHE A 179 -10.42 -6.88 -5.86
N TYR A 180 -11.08 -5.81 -5.43
CA TYR A 180 -10.94 -5.28 -4.07
C TYR A 180 -12.13 -5.62 -3.16
N ARG A 181 -13.34 -5.72 -3.70
CA ARG A 181 -14.56 -5.88 -2.91
C ARG A 181 -15.69 -6.61 -3.62
N ASP A 182 -16.49 -7.33 -2.84
CA ASP A 182 -17.69 -8.01 -3.29
C ASP A 182 -18.97 -7.18 -3.05
N THR A 183 -19.01 -6.42 -1.96
CA THR A 183 -20.16 -5.61 -1.53
C THR A 183 -19.76 -4.14 -1.29
N ARG A 184 -20.76 -3.26 -1.18
CA ARG A 184 -20.58 -1.93 -0.55
C ARG A 184 -20.77 -2.09 0.96
N PRO A 185 -20.03 -1.38 1.84
CA PRO A 185 -19.17 -0.23 1.59
C PRO A 185 -17.70 -0.47 2.00
N CYS A 186 -16.90 -1.16 1.18
CA CYS A 186 -15.45 -1.05 1.33
C CYS A 186 -15.02 0.36 0.91
N SER A 187 -14.76 1.23 1.89
CA SER A 187 -14.25 2.59 1.72
C SER A 187 -12.74 2.64 1.96
N PHE A 188 -12.02 3.61 1.41
CA PHE A 188 -10.59 3.78 1.66
C PHE A 188 -10.28 4.21 3.09
N VAL A 189 -9.18 3.69 3.64
CA VAL A 189 -8.52 4.13 4.86
C VAL A 189 -7.02 4.32 4.53
N PRO A 190 -6.47 5.54 4.55
CA PRO A 190 -5.07 5.78 4.17
C PRO A 190 -4.10 5.47 5.33
N LEU A 191 -3.09 4.61 5.09
CA LEU A 191 -2.15 4.14 6.13
C LEU A 191 -0.67 4.38 5.82
N PRO A 192 -0.03 5.29 6.55
CA PRO A 192 1.41 5.28 6.72
C PRO A 192 1.85 4.20 7.72
N SER A 193 2.40 3.10 7.19
CA SER A 193 3.11 2.10 7.98
C SER A 193 4.52 1.89 7.43
N THR A 194 5.52 1.85 8.30
CA THR A 194 6.89 1.55 7.91
C THR A 194 7.68 0.86 9.00
N PHE A 195 8.29 -0.28 8.68
CA PHE A 195 9.07 -1.15 9.58
C PHE A 195 9.92 -2.13 8.75
N PHE A 196 10.94 -2.74 9.36
CA PHE A 196 11.74 -3.78 8.71
C PHE A 196 10.90 -5.07 8.52
N GLY A 197 10.98 -5.71 7.36
CA GLY A 197 9.84 -6.46 6.84
C GLY A 197 10.03 -7.96 6.83
N GLY A 198 9.41 -8.68 7.75
CA GLY A 198 9.39 -10.14 7.82
C GLY A 198 8.95 -10.59 9.20
N HIS A 199 9.03 -11.90 9.47
CA HIS A 199 8.79 -12.44 10.82
C HIS A 199 10.04 -13.05 11.48
N ASP A 200 11.10 -13.27 10.69
CA ASP A 200 12.34 -13.94 11.14
C ASP A 200 13.47 -12.96 11.44
N GLU A 201 14.42 -13.37 12.27
CA GLU A 201 15.61 -12.58 12.65
C GLU A 201 16.48 -12.13 11.48
N LYS A 202 16.50 -12.88 10.36
CA LYS A 202 17.22 -12.49 9.13
C LYS A 202 16.71 -11.19 8.51
N TYR A 203 15.55 -10.68 8.93
CA TYR A 203 15.00 -9.39 8.52
C TYR A 203 15.34 -8.25 9.48
N ALA A 204 16.02 -8.53 10.59
CA ALA A 204 16.36 -7.53 11.59
C ALA A 204 17.39 -6.54 11.05
N THR A 205 17.19 -5.26 11.33
CA THR A 205 18.21 -4.26 11.02
C THR A 205 19.48 -4.51 11.84
N PRO A 206 20.68 -4.57 11.23
CA PRO A 206 21.91 -4.91 11.93
C PRO A 206 22.45 -3.76 12.79
N ARG A 207 21.90 -2.55 12.63
CA ARG A 207 22.28 -1.32 13.32
C ARG A 207 21.09 -0.37 13.45
N ASP A 208 21.29 0.73 14.16
CA ASP A 208 20.33 1.83 14.17
C ASP A 208 20.30 2.49 12.79
N GLN A 209 19.11 2.56 12.20
CA GLN A 209 18.91 3.09 10.86
C GLN A 209 17.71 4.03 10.82
N TYR A 210 17.75 4.99 9.92
CA TYR A 210 16.74 6.04 9.81
C TYR A 210 16.25 6.14 8.37
N VAL A 211 15.00 6.54 8.22
CA VAL A 211 14.41 6.98 6.96
C VAL A 211 13.64 8.25 7.25
N TRP A 212 13.55 9.14 6.27
CA TRP A 212 12.80 10.37 6.38
C TRP A 212 11.70 10.40 5.35
N PHE A 213 10.56 10.94 5.74
CA PHE A 213 9.42 11.13 4.86
C PHE A 213 9.01 12.59 4.82
N LYS A 214 8.52 13.05 3.66
CA LYS A 214 7.97 14.41 3.49
C LYS A 214 6.92 14.43 2.38
N ASP A 215 6.22 15.56 2.26
CA ASP A 215 5.28 15.87 1.18
C ASP A 215 4.16 14.82 1.02
N PHE A 216 3.61 14.33 2.14
CA PHE A 216 2.43 13.49 2.10
C PHE A 216 1.23 14.27 1.54
N ALA A 217 0.56 13.70 0.55
CA ALA A 217 -0.67 14.20 -0.03
C ALA A 217 -1.61 13.04 -0.38
N LEU A 218 -2.91 13.30 -0.32
CA LEU A 218 -3.98 12.35 -0.61
C LEU A 218 -5.05 13.00 -1.49
#